data_AF-A0A2E3USH5-F1
#
_entry.id   AF-A0A2E3USH5-F1
#
_cell.length_a   1.000
_cell.length_b   1.000
_cell.length_c   1.000
_cell.angle_alpha   90.00
_cell.angle_beta   90.00
_cell.angle_gamma   90.00
#
_symmetry.space_group_name_H-M   'P 1'
#
loop_
_entity.id
_entity.type
_entity.pdbx_description
1 polymer ?
#
loop_
_entity_poly.entity_id
_entity_poly.type
_entity_poly.pdbx_seq_one_letter_code
_entity_poly.pdbx_strand_id
1 'polypeptide(L)'
;MFNLLFIYTIMTSSQMNMYYIQETLEGFLSQVAHYYNANKANQKKIIDLFETLPFFFYDIPIQNTLYKIIQKQPLRSFYDNQENMKEFCYFIYEDFSKTYQLKYKSKEDFYKTMKYRLYHGTMRYKEWKKNNMHDYLFFLFLILILVGYYFSFYRGIE
;
A
#
# COMPACT_ATOMS: atom_id res chain seq x y z
N MET A 1 8.31 20.74 -35.18
CA MET A 1 9.06 20.21 -34.02
C MET A 1 8.54 20.72 -32.67
N PHE A 2 8.04 21.97 -32.55
CA PHE A 2 7.44 22.50 -31.31
C PHE A 2 6.13 21.82 -30.85
N ASN A 3 5.27 21.36 -31.76
CA ASN A 3 4.01 20.68 -31.40
C ASN A 3 4.20 19.34 -30.68
N LEU A 4 5.22 18.57 -31.05
CA LEU A 4 5.50 17.28 -30.40
C LEU A 4 6.01 17.46 -28.97
N LEU A 5 6.86 18.46 -28.74
CA LEU A 5 7.38 18.75 -27.40
C LEU A 5 6.26 19.23 -26.46
N PHE A 6 5.39 20.12 -26.93
CA PHE A 6 4.27 20.64 -26.16
C PHE A 6 3.23 19.56 -25.82
N ILE A 7 2.89 18.70 -26.79
CA ILE A 7 2.02 17.53 -26.54
C ILE A 7 2.67 16.58 -25.54
N TYR A 8 3.98 16.34 -25.64
CA TYR A 8 4.71 15.49 -24.70
C TYR A 8 4.76 16.09 -23.28
N THR A 9 4.91 17.41 -23.15
CA THR A 9 4.89 18.11 -21.86
C THR A 9 3.49 18.08 -21.23
N ILE A 10 2.42 18.26 -22.02
CA ILE A 10 1.04 18.18 -21.53
C ILE A 10 0.66 16.73 -21.17
N MET A 11 1.09 15.76 -21.96
CA MET A 11 0.88 14.34 -21.65
C MET A 11 1.60 13.93 -20.37
N THR A 12 2.85 14.36 -20.18
CA THR A 12 3.61 14.05 -18.96
C THR A 12 3.05 14.78 -17.74
N SER A 13 2.58 16.03 -17.87
CA SER A 13 1.90 16.73 -16.76
C SER A 13 0.56 16.09 -16.37
N SER A 14 -0.21 15.62 -17.35
CA SER A 14 -1.49 14.92 -17.13
C SER A 14 -1.29 13.56 -16.45
N GLN A 15 -0.33 12.77 -16.91
CA GLN A 15 0.00 11.48 -16.29
C GLN A 15 0.56 11.66 -14.87
N MET A 16 1.45 12.63 -14.65
CA MET A 16 1.97 12.93 -13.30
C MET A 16 0.84 13.31 -12.32
N ASN A 17 -0.17 14.06 -12.79
CA ASN A 17 -1.33 14.39 -11.97
C ASN A 17 -2.13 13.14 -11.58
N MET A 18 -2.37 12.22 -12.53
CA MET A 18 -3.14 10.99 -12.27
C MET A 18 -2.43 10.04 -11.29
N TYR A 19 -1.10 9.92 -11.36
CA TYR A 19 -0.34 9.16 -10.37
C TYR A 19 -0.46 9.77 -8.97
N TYR A 20 -0.35 11.09 -8.85
CA TYR A 20 -0.51 11.78 -7.56
C TYR A 20 -1.92 11.58 -6.97
N ILE A 21 -2.95 11.66 -7.82
CA ILE A 21 -4.34 11.40 -7.42
C ILE A 21 -4.50 9.95 -6.94
N GLN A 22 -3.95 8.98 -7.68
CA GLN A 22 -3.97 7.58 -7.32
C GLN A 22 -3.25 7.32 -5.98
N GLU A 23 -2.08 7.91 -5.75
CA GLU A 23 -1.35 7.78 -4.49
C GLU A 23 -2.09 8.43 -3.31
N THR A 24 -2.75 9.56 -3.54
CA THR A 24 -3.57 10.24 -2.54
C THR A 24 -4.77 9.37 -2.17
N LEU A 25 -5.44 8.81 -3.18
CA LEU A 25 -6.56 7.89 -3.01
C LEU A 25 -6.12 6.61 -2.27
N GLU A 26 -4.98 6.02 -2.65
CA GLU A 26 -4.38 4.87 -1.96
C GLU A 26 -4.14 5.18 -0.48
N GLY A 27 -3.50 6.31 -0.19
CA GLY A 27 -3.18 6.74 1.17
C GLY A 27 -4.43 6.94 2.02
N PHE A 28 -5.49 7.53 1.46
CA PHE A 28 -6.76 7.73 2.15
C PHE A 28 -7.51 6.41 2.39
N LEU A 29 -7.68 5.59 1.35
CA LEU A 29 -8.46 4.35 1.42
C LEU A 29 -7.77 3.32 2.33
N SER A 30 -6.44 3.21 2.28
CA SER A 30 -5.68 2.32 3.17
C SER A 30 -5.78 2.75 4.65
N GLN A 31 -5.86 4.06 4.92
CA GLN A 31 -6.11 4.61 6.26
C GLN A 31 -7.50 4.23 6.78
N VAL A 32 -8.52 4.50 5.98
CA VAL A 32 -9.91 4.18 6.31
C VAL A 32 -10.04 2.70 6.64
N ALA A 33 -9.56 1.84 5.76
CA ALA A 33 -9.58 0.39 5.94
C ALA A 33 -8.81 -0.10 7.19
N HIS A 34 -7.70 0.56 7.55
CA HIS A 34 -6.91 0.18 8.71
C HIS A 34 -7.57 0.56 10.04
N TYR A 35 -8.17 1.75 10.11
CA TYR A 35 -8.74 2.29 11.36
C TYR A 35 -10.25 2.07 11.51
N TYR A 36 -10.94 1.61 10.47
CA TYR A 36 -12.37 1.37 10.54
C TYR A 36 -12.68 0.28 11.58
N ASN A 37 -13.53 0.65 12.54
CA ASN A 37 -14.08 -0.25 13.53
C ASN A 37 -15.61 -0.24 13.41
N ALA A 38 -16.19 -1.42 13.18
CA ALA A 38 -17.61 -1.55 12.91
C ALA A 38 -18.44 -1.29 14.18
N ASN A 39 -19.22 -0.23 14.15
CA ASN A 39 -20.29 0.06 15.11
C ASN A 39 -21.33 0.98 14.45
N LYS A 40 -22.54 1.07 15.02
CA LYS A 40 -23.64 1.84 14.43
C LYS A 40 -23.28 3.30 14.10
N ALA A 41 -22.50 3.96 14.95
CA ALA A 41 -22.09 5.34 14.73
C ALA A 41 -21.11 5.46 13.56
N ASN A 42 -20.14 4.55 13.47
CA ASN A 42 -19.13 4.52 12.41
C ASN A 42 -19.71 4.07 11.07
N GLN A 43 -20.71 3.19 11.06
CA GLN A 43 -21.42 2.76 9.85
C GLN A 43 -22.12 3.94 9.15
N LYS A 44 -22.78 4.82 9.92
CA LYS A 44 -23.38 6.02 9.34
C LYS A 44 -22.31 6.97 8.78
N LYS A 45 -21.27 7.25 9.57
CA LYS A 45 -20.18 8.14 9.16
C LYS A 45 -19.46 7.66 7.91
N ILE A 46 -19.27 6.34 7.76
CA ILE A 46 -18.55 5.81 6.61
C ILE A 46 -19.39 5.90 5.32
N ILE A 47 -20.71 5.77 5.42
CA ILE A 47 -21.62 6.04 4.30
C ILE A 47 -21.49 7.49 3.86
N ASP A 48 -21.67 8.43 4.79
CA ASP A 48 -21.56 9.86 4.49
C ASP A 48 -20.17 10.21 3.91
N LEU A 49 -19.11 9.59 4.42
CA LEU A 49 -17.74 9.77 3.93
C LEU A 49 -17.58 9.34 2.47
N PHE A 50 -18.05 8.14 2.10
CA PHE A 50 -17.89 7.64 0.72
C PHE A 50 -18.84 8.31 -0.27
N GLU A 51 -20.03 8.72 0.16
CA GLU A 51 -20.93 9.52 -0.68
C GLU A 51 -20.34 10.90 -0.98
N THR A 52 -19.58 11.47 -0.04
CA THR A 52 -18.94 12.79 -0.20
C THR A 52 -17.52 12.75 -0.77
N LEU A 53 -16.84 11.59 -0.72
CA LEU A 53 -15.46 11.41 -1.15
C LEU A 53 -15.15 12.00 -2.55
N PRO A 54 -15.99 11.78 -3.58
CA PRO A 54 -15.69 12.31 -4.92
C PRO A 54 -15.54 13.83 -4.96
N PHE A 55 -16.26 14.58 -4.12
CA PHE A 55 -16.27 16.04 -4.16
C PHE A 55 -15.00 16.69 -3.59
N PHE A 56 -14.11 15.90 -2.96
CA PHE A 56 -12.80 16.40 -2.51
C PHE A 56 -11.78 16.53 -3.65
N PHE A 57 -12.11 16.04 -4.86
CA PHE A 57 -11.25 16.18 -6.04
C PHE A 57 -11.72 17.36 -6.89
N TYR A 58 -10.80 18.23 -7.33
CA TYR A 58 -11.15 19.42 -8.11
C TYR A 58 -11.62 19.09 -9.55
N ASP A 59 -11.11 18.01 -10.13
CA ASP A 59 -11.33 17.64 -11.53
C ASP A 59 -12.66 16.87 -11.71
N ILE A 60 -13.63 17.48 -12.41
CA ILE A 60 -14.99 16.94 -12.63
C ILE A 60 -14.98 15.51 -13.21
N PRO A 61 -14.22 15.21 -14.30
CA PRO A 61 -13.98 13.85 -14.75
C PRO A 61 -13.61 12.85 -13.66
N ILE A 62 -12.75 13.24 -12.72
CA ILE A 62 -12.31 12.37 -11.61
C ILE A 62 -13.44 12.17 -10.60
N GLN A 63 -14.15 13.25 -10.24
CA GLN A 63 -15.31 13.18 -9.36
C GLN A 63 -16.34 12.19 -9.92
N ASN A 64 -16.70 12.34 -11.20
CA ASN A 64 -17.68 11.51 -11.88
C ASN A 64 -17.25 10.03 -11.93
N THR A 65 -15.96 9.77 -12.19
CA THR A 65 -15.42 8.41 -12.20
C THR A 65 -15.49 7.77 -10.83
N LEU A 66 -15.01 8.47 -9.78
CA LEU A 66 -15.06 7.96 -8.41
C LEU A 66 -16.49 7.72 -7.93
N TYR A 67 -17.42 8.63 -8.23
CA TYR A 67 -18.83 8.47 -7.90
C TYR A 67 -19.41 7.19 -8.52
N LYS A 68 -19.14 6.93 -9.80
CA LYS A 68 -19.58 5.70 -10.48
C LYS A 68 -18.97 4.44 -9.87
N ILE A 69 -17.68 4.47 -9.53
CA ILE A 69 -16.99 3.34 -8.91
C ILE A 69 -17.61 3.01 -7.55
N ILE A 70 -17.84 4.03 -6.72
CA ILE A 70 -18.44 3.88 -5.38
C ILE A 70 -19.87 3.33 -5.47
N GLN A 71 -20.64 3.73 -6.48
CA GLN A 71 -22.00 3.23 -6.68
C GLN A 71 -22.07 1.81 -7.25
N LYS A 72 -21.02 1.33 -7.91
CA LYS A 72 -20.99 -0.02 -8.51
C LYS A 72 -21.12 -1.13 -7.47
N GLN A 73 -20.63 -0.90 -6.26
CA GLN A 73 -20.78 -1.82 -5.14
C GLN A 73 -21.41 -1.09 -3.95
N PRO A 74 -22.62 -1.47 -3.51
CA PRO A 74 -23.26 -0.78 -2.39
C PRO A 74 -22.43 -0.99 -1.12
N LEU A 75 -21.94 0.12 -0.54
CA LEU A 75 -21.17 0.14 0.72
C LEU A 75 -21.88 -0.62 1.86
N ARG A 76 -23.20 -0.73 1.79
CA ARG A 76 -24.01 -1.49 2.76
C ARG A 76 -23.62 -2.95 2.90
N SER A 77 -23.05 -3.55 1.86
CA SER A 77 -22.55 -4.92 1.90
C SER A 77 -21.19 -5.05 2.61
N PHE A 78 -20.54 -3.92 2.93
CA PHE A 78 -19.14 -3.90 3.36
C PHE A 78 -18.87 -3.22 4.70
N TYR A 79 -19.80 -2.45 5.26
CA TYR A 79 -19.54 -1.71 6.50
C TYR A 79 -19.70 -2.54 7.79
N ASP A 80 -20.18 -3.78 7.70
CA ASP A 80 -20.53 -4.56 8.90
C ASP A 80 -19.33 -5.08 9.68
N ASN A 81 -18.17 -5.21 9.02
CA ASN A 81 -16.94 -5.58 9.68
C ASN A 81 -15.73 -4.91 8.99
N GLN A 82 -14.59 -4.93 9.67
CA GLN A 82 -13.38 -4.30 9.18
C GLN A 82 -12.80 -4.97 7.92
N GLU A 83 -12.91 -6.29 7.80
CA GLU A 83 -12.33 -7.00 6.67
C GLU A 83 -13.06 -6.66 5.38
N ASN A 84 -14.39 -6.61 5.40
CA ASN A 84 -15.19 -6.18 4.27
C ASN A 84 -14.89 -4.72 3.89
N MET A 85 -14.64 -3.84 4.86
CA MET A 85 -14.22 -2.46 4.58
C MET A 85 -12.87 -2.41 3.87
N LYS A 86 -11.92 -3.29 4.23
CA LYS A 86 -10.66 -3.44 3.49
C LYS A 86 -10.92 -3.92 2.05
N GLU A 87 -11.85 -4.83 1.84
CA GLU A 87 -12.18 -5.26 0.48
C GLU A 87 -12.72 -4.11 -0.35
N PHE A 88 -13.69 -3.38 0.21
CA PHE A 88 -14.30 -2.23 -0.44
C PHE A 88 -13.29 -1.13 -0.80
N CYS A 89 -12.42 -0.76 0.14
CA CYS A 89 -11.37 0.23 -0.09
C CYS A 89 -10.40 -0.22 -1.19
N TYR A 90 -10.03 -1.50 -1.21
CA TYR A 90 -9.17 -2.03 -2.27
C TYR A 90 -9.89 -2.05 -3.63
N PHE A 91 -11.17 -2.41 -3.67
CA PHE A 91 -11.95 -2.39 -4.92
C PHE A 91 -12.05 -0.99 -5.53
N ILE A 92 -12.29 0.04 -4.72
CA ILE A 92 -12.31 1.42 -5.22
C ILE A 92 -10.95 1.78 -5.85
N TYR A 93 -9.86 1.49 -5.14
CA TYR A 93 -8.51 1.75 -5.62
C TYR A 93 -8.19 0.99 -6.93
N GLU A 94 -8.53 -0.29 -6.99
CA GLU A 94 -8.29 -1.15 -8.14
C GLU A 94 -9.10 -0.70 -9.35
N ASP A 95 -10.41 -0.47 -9.20
CA ASP A 95 -11.28 -0.03 -10.30
C ASP A 95 -10.89 1.37 -10.79
N PHE A 96 -10.48 2.28 -9.89
CA PHE A 96 -9.95 3.60 -10.28
C PHE A 96 -8.69 3.44 -11.13
N SER A 97 -7.74 2.64 -10.66
CA SER A 97 -6.47 2.42 -11.35
C SER A 97 -6.68 1.78 -12.72
N LYS A 98 -7.57 0.79 -12.83
CA LYS A 98 -7.94 0.15 -14.11
C LYS A 98 -8.59 1.14 -15.07
N THR A 99 -9.48 2.00 -14.57
CA THR A 99 -10.20 3.00 -15.40
C THR A 99 -9.23 3.95 -16.11
N TYR A 100 -8.16 4.35 -15.42
CA TYR A 100 -7.14 5.25 -15.97
C TYR A 100 -5.90 4.51 -16.51
N GLN A 101 -5.94 3.18 -16.64
CA GLN A 101 -4.85 2.34 -17.13
C GLN A 101 -3.53 2.53 -16.35
N LEU A 102 -3.63 2.80 -15.05
CA LEU A 102 -2.50 2.98 -14.15
C LEU A 102 -2.01 1.63 -13.63
N LYS A 103 -0.72 1.56 -13.29
CA LYS A 103 -0.18 0.43 -12.52
C LYS A 103 -0.79 0.46 -11.12
N TYR A 104 -1.24 -0.68 -10.63
CA TYR A 104 -1.78 -0.82 -9.28
C TYR A 104 -1.09 -1.93 -8.50
N LYS A 105 -1.18 -1.80 -7.19
CA LYS A 105 -0.55 -2.70 -6.21
C LYS A 105 -1.45 -3.90 -5.94
N SER A 106 -0.84 -5.01 -5.53
CA SER A 106 -1.59 -6.13 -4.95
C SER A 106 -2.34 -5.68 -3.68
N LYS A 107 -3.40 -6.40 -3.30
CA LYS A 107 -4.15 -6.14 -2.05
C LYS A 107 -3.23 -6.11 -0.83
N GLU A 108 -2.25 -7.01 -0.78
CA GLU A 108 -1.27 -7.08 0.30
C GLU A 108 -0.39 -5.83 0.34
N ASP A 109 0.15 -5.41 -0.81
CA ASP A 109 1.05 -4.26 -0.88
C ASP A 109 0.34 -2.93 -0.65
N PHE A 110 -0.92 -2.82 -1.08
CA PHE A 110 -1.79 -1.68 -0.78
C PHE A 110 -1.88 -1.41 0.74
N TYR A 111 -2.02 -2.46 1.55
CA TYR A 111 -2.07 -2.34 3.01
C TYR A 111 -0.70 -2.22 3.66
N LYS A 112 0.36 -2.72 3.02
CA LYS A 112 1.73 -2.54 3.52
C LYS A 112 2.15 -1.08 3.46
N THR A 113 1.81 -0.32 2.40
CA THR A 113 2.18 1.10 2.28
C THR A 113 1.79 1.89 3.53
N MET A 114 0.58 1.66 4.05
CA MET A 114 0.11 2.31 5.27
C MET A 114 0.90 1.88 6.51
N LYS A 115 1.15 0.56 6.67
CA LYS A 115 1.97 0.04 7.76
C LYS A 115 3.39 0.61 7.73
N TYR A 116 4.00 0.78 6.55
CA TYR A 116 5.31 1.41 6.43
C TYR A 116 5.29 2.89 6.79
N ARG A 117 4.25 3.65 6.37
CA ARG A 117 4.13 5.07 6.72
C ARG A 117 4.01 5.27 8.23
N LEU A 118 3.25 4.42 8.92
CA LEU A 118 3.05 4.50 10.38
C LEU A 118 4.23 3.96 11.20
N TYR A 119 4.85 2.88 10.73
CA TYR A 119 5.83 2.09 11.49
C TYR A 119 7.20 2.03 10.81
N HIS A 120 7.57 3.09 10.10
CA HIS A 120 8.73 3.14 9.19
C HIS A 120 10.02 2.61 9.83
N GLY A 121 10.26 2.91 11.10
CA GLY A 121 11.43 2.40 11.84
C GLY A 121 11.38 0.89 12.15
N THR A 122 10.24 0.39 12.65
CA THR A 122 10.12 -1.00 13.10
C THR A 122 9.91 -1.98 11.94
N MET A 123 9.23 -1.57 10.87
CA MET A 123 9.03 -2.40 9.67
C MET A 123 10.31 -2.52 8.84
N ARG A 124 11.04 -1.42 8.63
CA ARG A 124 12.34 -1.44 7.94
C ARG A 124 13.33 -2.34 8.66
N TYR A 125 13.37 -2.30 9.99
CA TYR A 125 14.19 -3.20 10.79
C TYR A 125 13.78 -4.67 10.63
N LYS A 126 12.48 -4.98 10.67
CA LYS A 126 11.97 -6.35 10.51
C LYS A 126 12.33 -6.95 9.15
N GLU A 127 12.22 -6.18 8.08
CA GLU A 127 12.57 -6.65 6.73
C GLU A 127 14.06 -6.72 6.50
N TRP A 128 14.82 -5.73 6.97
CA TRP A 128 16.27 -5.81 6.96
C TRP A 128 16.73 -7.06 7.71
N LYS A 129 16.19 -7.34 8.90
CA LYS A 129 16.50 -8.56 9.66
C LYS A 129 16.12 -9.82 8.90
N LYS A 130 14.96 -9.85 8.24
CA LYS A 130 14.51 -11.01 7.45
C LYS A 130 15.43 -11.26 6.25
N ASN A 131 15.79 -10.22 5.52
CA ASN A 131 16.61 -10.33 4.32
C ASN A 131 18.07 -10.67 4.64
N ASN A 132 18.60 -10.19 5.76
CA ASN A 132 19.98 -10.46 6.21
C ASN A 132 20.06 -11.67 7.17
N MET A 133 18.97 -12.40 7.40
CA MET A 133 18.97 -13.56 8.31
C MET A 133 19.95 -14.64 7.86
N HIS A 134 20.10 -14.80 6.54
CA HIS A 134 21.05 -15.74 5.95
C HIS A 134 22.51 -15.34 6.23
N ASP A 135 22.84 -14.05 6.21
CA ASP A 135 24.19 -13.55 6.48
C ASP A 135 24.58 -13.80 7.95
N TYR A 136 23.64 -13.61 8.89
CA TYR A 136 23.86 -13.93 10.30
C TYR A 136 24.09 -15.43 10.53
N LEU A 137 23.32 -16.29 9.87
CA LEU A 137 23.48 -17.74 9.97
C LEU A 137 24.83 -18.19 9.40
N PHE A 138 25.24 -17.60 8.28
CA PHE A 138 26.54 -17.86 7.67
C PHE A 138 27.70 -17.43 8.59
N PHE A 139 27.61 -16.25 9.19
CA PHE A 139 28.62 -15.76 10.14
C PHE A 139 28.73 -16.64 11.39
N LEU A 140 27.59 -17.08 11.94
CA LEU A 140 27.56 -18.01 13.07
C LEU A 140 28.23 -19.35 12.73
N PHE A 141 27.96 -19.87 11.52
CA PHE A 141 28.57 -21.09 11.03
C PHE A 141 30.11 -20.97 10.91
N LEU A 142 30.61 -19.85 10.39
CA LEU A 142 32.06 -19.58 10.35
C LEU A 142 32.69 -19.55 11.74
N ILE A 143 32.04 -18.92 12.72
CA ILE A 143 32.53 -18.92 14.11
C ILE A 143 32.61 -20.33 14.66
N LEU A 144 31.59 -21.17 14.43
CA LEU A 144 31.60 -22.56 14.89
C LEU A 144 32.74 -23.38 14.27
N ILE A 145 33.04 -23.16 12.98
CA ILE A 145 34.21 -23.79 12.33
C ILE A 145 35.51 -23.35 12.98
N LEU A 146 35.70 -22.05 13.23
CA LEU A 146 36.91 -21.53 13.85
C LEU A 146 37.11 -22.08 15.26
N VAL A 147 36.03 -22.13 16.05
CA VAL A 147 36.04 -22.71 17.40
C VAL A 147 36.37 -24.20 17.34
N GLY A 148 35.71 -24.96 16.46
CA GLY A 148 35.99 -26.38 16.27
C GLY A 148 37.42 -26.67 15.81
N TYR A 149 37.96 -25.85 14.92
CA TYR A 149 39.36 -25.92 14.49
C TYR A 149 40.32 -25.62 15.65
N TYR A 150 40.08 -24.55 16.41
CA TYR A 150 40.89 -24.19 17.58
C TYR A 150 40.94 -25.34 18.59
N PHE A 151 39.79 -25.93 18.94
CA PHE A 151 39.74 -27.07 19.85
C PHE A 151 40.44 -28.30 19.27
N SER A 152 40.26 -28.60 17.98
CA SER A 152 40.91 -29.76 17.35
C SER A 152 42.43 -29.61 17.28
N PHE A 153 42.92 -28.40 17.00
CA PHE A 153 44.34 -28.08 16.98
C PHE A 153 44.97 -28.19 18.37
N TYR A 154 44.31 -27.66 19.40
CA TYR A 154 44.81 -27.75 20.78
C TYR A 154 44.81 -29.18 21.33
N ARG A 155 43.85 -30.02 20.91
CA ARG A 155 43.75 -31.43 21.31
C ARG A 155 44.73 -32.36 20.59
N GLY A 156 45.31 -31.93 19.47
CA GLY A 156 46.31 -32.71 18.71
C GLY A 156 47.76 -32.39 19.07
N ILE A 157 47.98 -31.50 20.05
CA ILE A 157 49.31 -31.10 20.56
C ILE A 157 49.61 -31.77 21.93
N GLU A 158 48.65 -32.50 22.50
CA GLU A 158 48.88 -33.48 23.59
C GLU A 158 49.23 -34.86 23.03
#